data_AF-A0A938Z4J4-F1
#
_entry.id   AF-A0A938Z4J4-F1
#
_cell.length_a   1.000
_cell.length_b   1.000
_cell.length_c   1.000
_cell.angle_alpha   90.00
_cell.angle_beta   90.00
_cell.angle_gamma   90.00
#
_symmetry.space_group_name_H-M   'P 1'
#
loop_
_entity.id
_entity.type
_entity.pdbx_description
1 polymer ?
#
loop_
_entity_poly.entity_id
_entity_poly.type
_entity_poly.pdbx_seq_one_letter_code
_entity_poly.pdbx_strand_id
1 'polypeptide(L)'
;MDNGYTKRIRERVLSLEDGTVFVMSDFADIADTSTIRQSLSRLVQSGTLRRILKGVYEKPKYSKLLDEYVAADPEAVANALARSYHWTIAPCGNTALNLLGL
;
A
#
# COMPACT_ATOMS: atom_id res chain seq x y z
N MET A 1 -10.57 10.88 -23.30
CA MET A 1 -11.68 10.57 -22.39
C MET A 1 -11.09 9.84 -21.18
N ASP A 2 -11.63 10.10 -19.98
CA ASP A 2 -11.26 9.55 -18.65
C ASP A 2 -10.11 10.18 -17.84
N ASN A 3 -10.11 11.52 -17.74
CA ASN A 3 -9.25 12.23 -16.78
C ASN A 3 -9.83 12.32 -15.35
N GLY A 4 -11.06 11.82 -15.12
CA GLY A 4 -11.73 11.87 -13.81
C GLY A 4 -11.28 10.76 -12.86
N TYR A 5 -11.29 9.50 -13.31
CA TYR A 5 -10.93 8.36 -12.46
C TYR A 5 -9.47 8.40 -12.02
N THR A 6 -8.54 8.65 -12.95
CA THR A 6 -7.12 8.80 -12.63
C THR A 6 -6.89 9.90 -11.59
N LYS A 7 -7.63 11.01 -11.68
CA LYS A 7 -7.57 12.12 -10.71
C LYS A 7 -8.08 11.68 -9.34
N ARG A 8 -9.26 11.04 -9.26
CA ARG A 8 -9.83 10.52 -8.01
C ARG A 8 -8.94 9.48 -7.33
N ILE A 9 -8.33 8.57 -8.09
CA ILE A 9 -7.37 7.59 -7.57
C ILE A 9 -6.16 8.30 -6.98
N ARG A 10 -5.60 9.28 -7.70
CA ARG A 10 -4.47 10.07 -7.20
C ARG A 10 -4.82 10.82 -5.93
N GLU A 11 -5.96 11.51 -5.89
CA GLU A 11 -6.40 12.26 -4.72
C GLU A 11 -6.58 11.35 -3.51
N ARG A 12 -7.22 10.19 -3.68
CA ARG A 12 -7.38 9.20 -2.61
C ARG A 12 -6.03 8.66 -2.12
N VAL A 13 -5.10 8.38 -3.03
CA VAL A 13 -3.73 7.98 -2.66
C VAL A 13 -3.02 9.07 -1.86
N LEU A 14 -3.10 10.32 -2.31
CA LEU A 14 -2.43 11.44 -1.64
C LEU A 14 -3.03 11.76 -0.27
N SER A 15 -4.32 11.47 -0.07
CA SER A 15 -4.99 11.61 1.23
C SER A 15 -4.67 10.50 2.23
N LEU A 16 -4.07 9.38 1.80
CA LEU A 16 -3.60 8.35 2.72
C LEU A 16 -2.43 8.88 3.56
N GLU A 17 -2.26 8.35 4.76
CA GLU A 17 -1.10 8.65 5.59
C GLU A 17 0.17 8.04 4.98
N ASP A 18 1.31 8.68 5.18
CA ASP A 18 2.60 8.13 4.76
C ASP A 18 2.92 6.86 5.57
N GLY A 19 3.40 5.83 4.88
CA GLY A 19 3.59 4.47 5.39
C GLY A 19 2.40 3.54 5.15
N THR A 20 1.27 4.04 4.63
CA THR A 20 0.09 3.22 4.38
C THR A 20 0.34 2.21 3.27
N VAL A 21 0.05 0.93 3.55
CA VAL A 21 0.04 -0.17 2.58
C VAL A 21 -1.38 -0.49 2.14
N PHE A 22 -1.58 -0.61 0.83
CA PHE A 22 -2.88 -0.83 0.22
C PHE A 22 -2.80 -1.73 -1.01
N VAL A 23 -3.95 -2.22 -1.44
CA VAL A 23 -4.09 -3.13 -2.59
C VAL A 23 -4.99 -2.52 -3.67
N MET A 24 -4.92 -3.06 -4.89
CA MET A 24 -5.73 -2.54 -6.01
C MET A 24 -7.23 -2.60 -5.73
N SER A 25 -7.69 -3.62 -4.99
CA SER A 25 -9.11 -3.78 -4.64
C SER A 25 -9.64 -2.68 -3.73
N ASP A 26 -8.77 -1.95 -3.03
CA ASP A 26 -9.16 -0.81 -2.18
C ASP A 26 -9.68 0.39 -3.02
N PHE A 27 -9.55 0.32 -4.35
CA PHE A 27 -10.01 1.35 -5.31
C PHE A 27 -11.12 0.83 -6.24
N ALA A 28 -11.64 -0.39 -6.00
CA ALA A 28 -12.63 -1.03 -6.87
C ALA A 28 -13.96 -0.25 -6.99
N ASP A 29 -14.22 0.67 -6.05
CA ASP A 29 -15.35 1.61 -6.07
C ASP A 29 -15.16 2.79 -7.03
N ILE A 30 -13.95 3.00 -7.55
CA ILE A 30 -13.63 4.16 -8.40
C ILE A 30 -13.67 3.79 -9.89
N ALA A 31 -13.03 2.70 -10.30
CA ALA A 31 -12.88 2.32 -11.70
C ALA A 31 -12.62 0.82 -11.88
N ASP A 32 -12.51 0.37 -13.12
CA ASP A 32 -12.14 -1.00 -13.44
C ASP A 32 -10.65 -1.28 -13.12
N THR A 33 -10.32 -2.56 -12.96
CA THR A 33 -8.97 -3.02 -12.61
C THR A 33 -7.89 -2.57 -13.59
N SER A 34 -8.19 -2.38 -14.87
CA SER A 34 -7.19 -1.93 -15.86
C SER A 34 -6.83 -0.45 -15.65
N THR A 35 -7.84 0.38 -15.43
CA THR A 35 -7.68 1.82 -15.14
C THR A 35 -6.98 2.05 -13.81
N ILE A 36 -7.36 1.32 -12.76
CA ILE A 36 -6.69 1.38 -11.45
C ILE A 36 -5.22 1.01 -11.57
N ARG A 37 -4.93 -0.14 -12.18
CA ARG A 37 -3.56 -0.63 -12.38
C ARG A 37 -2.71 0.36 -13.17
N GLN A 38 -3.25 0.93 -14.25
CA GLN A 38 -2.52 1.91 -15.06
C GLN A 38 -2.24 3.19 -14.25
N SER A 39 -3.21 3.66 -13.48
CA SER A 39 -3.08 4.85 -12.63
C SER A 39 -2.03 4.67 -11.54
N LEU A 40 -2.10 3.56 -10.80
CA LEU A 40 -1.10 3.24 -9.76
C LEU A 40 0.29 3.02 -10.35
N SER A 41 0.39 2.37 -11.51
CA SER A 41 1.67 2.20 -12.21
C SER A 41 2.33 3.54 -12.56
N ARG A 42 1.55 4.54 -13.00
CA ARG A 42 2.07 5.89 -13.26
C ARG A 42 2.55 6.57 -11.98
N LEU A 43 1.84 6.41 -10.86
CA LEU A 43 2.24 6.97 -9.56
C LEU A 43 3.51 6.31 -9.00
N VAL A 44 3.73 5.03 -9.30
CA VAL A 44 5.00 4.35 -8.99
C VAL A 44 6.13 4.91 -9.86
N GLN A 45 5.89 5.09 -11.17
CA GLN A 45 6.89 5.66 -12.08
C GLN A 45 7.27 7.10 -11.71
N SER A 46 6.35 7.89 -11.14
CA SER A 46 6.65 9.24 -10.65
C SER A 46 7.30 9.27 -9.27
N GLY A 47 7.56 8.12 -8.64
CA GLY A 47 8.15 8.03 -7.31
C GLY A 47 7.21 8.38 -6.16
N THR A 48 5.92 8.62 -6.43
CA THR A 48 4.91 8.94 -5.40
C THR A 48 4.52 7.71 -4.58
N LEU A 49 4.61 6.52 -5.19
CA LEU A 49 4.31 5.25 -4.56
C LEU A 49 5.49 4.29 -4.67
N ARG A 50 5.65 3.43 -3.68
CA ARG A 50 6.54 2.27 -3.73
C ARG A 50 5.71 1.02 -4.03
N ARG A 51 6.11 0.25 -5.03
CA ARG A 51 5.49 -1.06 -5.31
C ARG A 51 6.20 -2.13 -4.48
N ILE A 52 5.48 -2.76 -3.56
CA ILE A 52 6.03 -3.82 -2.70
C ILE A 52 5.98 -5.16 -3.44
N LEU A 53 4.80 -5.49 -3.97
CA LEU A 53 4.54 -6.72 -4.72
C LEU A 53 3.57 -6.44 -5.87
N LYS A 54 3.29 -7.44 -6.70
CA LYS A 54 2.27 -7.31 -7.75
C LYS A 54 0.90 -7.11 -7.11
N GLY A 55 0.39 -5.88 -7.19
CA GLY A 55 -0.94 -5.52 -6.68
C GLY A 55 -0.95 -4.94 -5.26
N VAL A 56 0.22 -4.86 -4.61
CA VAL A 56 0.41 -4.26 -3.28
C VAL A 56 1.34 -3.05 -3.40
N TYR A 57 0.89 -1.92 -2.88
CA TYR A 57 1.57 -0.63 -2.97
C TYR A 57 1.63 0.03 -1.61
N GLU A 58 2.58 0.95 -1.46
CA GLU A 58 2.76 1.74 -0.26
C GLU A 58 2.95 3.21 -0.66
N LYS A 59 2.38 4.11 0.14
CA LYS A 59 2.74 5.52 0.12
C LYS A 59 3.99 5.70 1.00
N PRO A 60 5.21 5.80 0.46
CA PRO A 60 6.42 5.70 1.25
C PRO A 60 6.56 6.89 2.21
N LYS A 61 6.99 6.62 3.44
CA LYS A 61 7.28 7.65 4.45
C LYS A 61 8.75 8.04 4.41
N TYR A 62 9.03 9.33 4.35
CA TYR A 62 10.40 9.84 4.45
C TYR A 62 10.75 10.22 5.88
N SER A 63 11.89 9.73 6.39
CA SER A 63 12.38 10.06 7.73
C SER A 63 13.49 11.11 7.62
N LYS A 64 13.21 12.32 8.14
CA LYS A 64 14.24 13.38 8.24
C LYS A 64 15.39 13.01 9.17
N LEU A 65 15.17 12.10 10.11
CA LEU A 65 16.19 11.66 11.07
C LEU A 65 17.19 10.69 10.42
N LEU A 66 16.70 9.82 9.54
CA LEU A 66 17.52 8.85 8.81
C LEU A 66 18.03 9.40 7.48
N ASP A 67 17.50 10.55 7.05
CA ASP A 67 17.70 11.13 5.71
C ASP A 67 17.34 10.17 4.57
N GLU A 68 16.41 9.24 4.83
CA GLU A 68 16.03 8.16 3.91
C GLU A 68 14.53 7.81 4.04
N TYR A 69 14.00 7.10 3.04
CA TYR A 69 12.69 6.47 3.12
C TYR A 69 12.67 5.32 4.13
N VAL A 70 11.66 5.32 4.99
CA VAL A 70 11.43 4.25 5.96
C VAL A 70 11.13 2.95 5.21
N ALA A 71 11.63 1.83 5.73
CA ALA A 71 11.28 0.50 5.23
C ALA A 71 9.77 0.26 5.37
N ALA A 72 9.20 -0.53 4.46
CA ALA A 72 7.79 -0.87 4.53
C ALA A 72 7.53 -1.70 5.80
N ASP A 73 6.45 -1.40 6.51
CA ASP A 73 6.05 -2.17 7.69
C ASP A 73 5.64 -3.60 7.28
N PRO A 74 6.38 -4.65 7.70
CA PRO A 74 6.06 -6.03 7.36
C PRO A 74 4.66 -6.46 7.81
N GLU A 75 4.18 -5.94 8.95
CA GLU A 75 2.84 -6.29 9.47
C GLU A 75 1.75 -5.67 8.60
N ALA A 76 1.88 -4.40 8.22
CA ALA A 76 0.97 -3.75 7.28
C ALA A 76 0.92 -4.47 5.92
N VAL A 77 2.07 -4.93 5.41
CA VAL A 77 2.15 -5.73 4.18
C VAL A 77 1.45 -7.08 4.33
N ALA A 78 1.68 -7.80 5.43
CA ALA A 78 1.03 -9.07 5.71
C ALA A 78 -0.50 -8.91 5.77
N ASN A 79 -0.98 -7.88 6.48
CA ASN A 79 -2.40 -7.57 6.57
C ASN A 79 -3.02 -7.19 5.22
N ALA A 80 -2.33 -6.41 4.40
CA ALA A 80 -2.79 -6.05 3.06
C ALA A 80 -2.94 -7.28 2.15
N LEU A 81 -1.98 -8.22 2.21
CA LEU A 81 -2.07 -9.50 1.52
C LEU A 81 -3.25 -10.33 2.03
N ALA A 82 -3.39 -10.46 3.35
CA ALA A 82 -4.49 -11.20 3.96
C ALA A 82 -5.86 -10.68 3.51
N ARG A 83 -6.05 -9.35 3.46
CA ARG A 83 -7.28 -8.73 2.92
C ARG A 83 -7.51 -9.09 1.45
N SER A 84 -6.47 -9.03 0.62
CA SER A 84 -6.59 -9.29 -0.83
C SER A 84 -6.89 -10.76 -1.17
N TYR A 85 -6.43 -11.70 -0.34
CA TYR A 85 -6.62 -13.13 -0.55
C TYR A 85 -7.68 -13.77 0.36
N HIS A 86 -8.36 -12.95 1.18
CA HIS A 86 -9.33 -13.40 2.19
C HIS A 86 -8.74 -14.41 3.18
N TRP A 87 -7.47 -14.24 3.54
CA TRP A 87 -6.80 -15.08 4.52
C TRP A 87 -7.02 -14.56 5.93
N THR A 88 -7.16 -15.48 6.88
CA THR A 88 -7.00 -15.18 8.30
C THR A 88 -5.56 -15.53 8.66
N ILE A 89 -4.82 -14.55 9.17
CA ILE A 89 -3.42 -14.71 9.58
C ILE A 89 -3.28 -14.45 11.06
N ALA A 90 -2.26 -15.06 11.68
CA ALA A 90 -1.89 -14.83 13.07
C ALA A 90 -0.35 -14.79 13.18
N PRO A 91 0.22 -13.95 14.06
CA PRO A 91 1.65 -13.95 14.31
C PRO A 91 2.09 -15.28 14.96
N CYS A 92 3.32 -15.71 14.68
CA CYS A 92 3.89 -16.93 15.26
C CYS A 92 5.37 -16.76 15.61
N GLY A 93 5.90 -17.67 16.44
CA GLY A 93 7.31 -17.69 16.86
C GLY A 93 7.74 -16.38 17.53
N ASN A 94 8.89 -15.85 17.11
CA ASN A 94 9.47 -14.64 17.68
C ASN A 94 8.56 -13.41 17.52
N THR A 95 7.79 -13.32 16.43
CA THR A 95 6.83 -12.21 16.24
C THR A 95 5.74 -12.26 17.31
N ALA A 96 5.20 -13.45 17.59
CA ALA A 96 4.20 -13.61 18.65
C ALA A 96 4.78 -13.30 20.03
N LEU A 97 6.00 -13.78 20.32
CA LEU A 97 6.68 -13.49 21.59
C LEU A 97 6.91 -11.99 21.79
N ASN A 98 7.39 -11.30 20.75
CA ASN A 98 7.62 -9.87 20.78
C ASN A 98 6.33 -9.09 21.05
N LEU A 99 5.21 -9.46 20.42
CA LEU A 99 3.90 -8.84 20.65
C LEU A 99 3.37 -9.09 22.08
N LEU A 100 3.77 -10.18 22.72
CA LEU A 100 3.43 -10.51 24.11
C LEU A 100 4.41 -9.91 25.14
N GLY A 101 5.50 -9.30 24.70
CA GLY A 101 6.53 -8.72 25.58
C GLY A 101 7.40 -9.77 26.29
N LEU A 102 7.57 -10.95 25.69
CA LEU A 102 8.36 -12.08 26.22
C LEU A 102 9.75 -12.17 25.58
#